data_AF-I9VUV7-F1
#
_entry.id   AF-I9VUV7-F1
#
_cell.length_a   1.000
_cell.length_b   1.000
_cell.length_c   1.000
_cell.angle_alpha   90.00
_cell.angle_beta   90.00
_cell.angle_gamma   90.00
#
_symmetry.space_group_name_H-M   'P 1'
#
loop_
_entity.id
_entity.type
_entity.pdbx_description
1 polymer ?
#
loop_
_entity_poly.entity_id
_entity_poly.type
_entity_poly.pdbx_seq_one_letter_code
_entity_poly.pdbx_strand_id
1 'polypeptide(L)'
;MHRMYERAIQQDANRFKRYQKALHSVKLDLMQKGFDDFNDATFNKIHSLKKEFAEQERSKEENLARLNEVISLFKESVDKVFDRVSAFTWEKYKAENEDEEDDEANYREFEEIKKMALYFRDWCMFRLDWYKLSKKETKRYRKNVDYHNEFLQLHYSLENLQTLREFKEEADSHYQESLNNEKLQNDLREWRRSKQR
;
A
#
# COMPACT_ATOMS: atom_id res chain seq x y z
N MET A 1 -7.96 4.69 31.93
CA MET A 1 -7.03 4.11 30.94
C MET A 1 -7.71 3.73 29.63
N HIS A 2 -8.61 2.73 29.58
CA HIS A 2 -9.24 2.27 28.33
C HIS A 2 -9.82 3.40 27.43
N ARG A 3 -10.65 4.30 28.00
CA ARG A 3 -11.24 5.43 27.26
C ARG A 3 -10.22 6.43 26.70
N MET A 4 -9.01 6.51 27.26
CA MET A 4 -7.96 7.40 26.74
C MET A 4 -7.35 6.82 25.48
N TYR A 5 -7.10 5.51 25.46
CA TYR A 5 -6.60 4.80 24.27
C TYR A 5 -7.63 4.76 23.15
N GLU A 6 -8.91 4.48 23.47
CA GLU A 6 -10.00 4.50 22.49
C GLU A 6 -10.10 5.87 21.79
N ARG A 7 -10.03 6.97 22.55
CA ARG A 7 -10.00 8.32 22.01
C ARG A 7 -8.77 8.58 21.15
N ALA A 8 -7.59 8.12 21.56
CA ALA A 8 -6.35 8.28 20.79
C ALA A 8 -6.45 7.57 19.42
N ILE A 9 -6.93 6.33 19.39
CA ILE A 9 -7.14 5.57 18.13
C ILE A 9 -8.14 6.28 17.22
N GLN A 10 -9.25 6.79 17.77
CA GLN A 10 -10.25 7.49 16.98
C GLN A 10 -9.73 8.84 16.44
N GLN A 11 -8.90 9.54 17.22
CA GLN A 11 -8.21 10.75 16.76
C GLN A 11 -7.23 10.43 15.62
N ASP A 12 -6.44 9.38 15.74
CA ASP A 12 -5.52 8.90 14.70
C ASP A 12 -6.27 8.59 13.40
N ALA A 13 -7.36 7.82 13.48
CA ALA A 13 -8.18 7.48 12.31
C ALA A 13 -8.73 8.74 11.60
N ASN A 14 -9.15 9.75 12.36
CA ASN A 14 -9.61 11.01 11.80
C ASN A 14 -8.47 11.82 11.15
N ARG A 15 -7.26 11.81 11.73
CA ARG A 15 -6.06 12.42 11.13
C ARG A 15 -5.69 11.73 9.82
N PHE A 16 -5.71 10.40 9.75
CA PHE A 16 -5.47 9.66 8.51
C PHE A 16 -6.44 10.05 7.39
N LYS A 17 -7.74 10.18 7.68
CA LYS A 17 -8.73 10.68 6.71
C LYS A 17 -8.38 12.08 6.19
N ARG A 18 -7.85 12.95 7.06
CA ARG A 18 -7.39 14.30 6.66
C ARG A 18 -6.15 14.22 5.77
N TYR A 19 -5.18 13.37 6.10
CA TYR A 19 -3.98 13.16 5.27
C TYR A 19 -4.32 12.63 3.88
N GLN A 20 -5.22 11.64 3.78
CA GLN A 20 -5.69 11.12 2.49
C GLN A 20 -6.28 12.24 1.60
N LYS A 21 -7.11 13.12 2.16
CA LYS A 21 -7.67 14.27 1.44
C LYS A 21 -6.60 15.25 0.99
N ALA A 22 -5.64 15.55 1.86
CA ALA A 22 -4.56 16.49 1.55
C ALA A 22 -3.62 15.96 0.47
N LEU A 23 -3.21 14.68 0.55
CA LEU A 23 -2.43 14.01 -0.50
C LEU A 23 -3.19 13.96 -1.82
N HIS A 24 -4.51 13.70 -1.79
CA HIS A 24 -5.33 13.75 -2.98
C HIS A 24 -5.35 15.15 -3.62
N SER A 25 -5.45 16.21 -2.82
CA SER A 25 -5.34 17.59 -3.33
C SER A 25 -3.98 17.85 -3.96
N VAL A 26 -2.87 17.42 -3.34
CA VAL A 26 -1.52 17.58 -3.91
C VAL A 26 -1.40 16.81 -5.23
N LYS A 27 -1.97 15.61 -5.31
CA LYS A 27 -2.05 14.83 -6.56
C LYS A 27 -2.82 15.56 -7.67
N LEU A 28 -3.94 16.20 -7.34
CA LEU A 28 -4.72 16.98 -8.31
C LEU A 28 -3.92 18.20 -8.80
N ASP A 29 -3.27 18.92 -7.89
CA ASP A 29 -2.39 20.06 -8.22
C ASP A 29 -1.27 19.61 -9.19
N LEU A 30 -0.63 18.47 -8.91
CA LEU A 30 0.39 17.82 -9.77
C LEU A 30 -0.12 17.57 -11.19
N MET A 31 -1.33 16.99 -11.32
CA MET A 31 -1.90 16.62 -12.62
C MET A 31 -2.36 17.82 -13.44
N GLN A 32 -2.82 18.91 -12.80
CA GLN A 32 -3.36 20.08 -13.49
C GLN A 32 -2.30 21.07 -13.95
N LYS A 33 -1.27 21.31 -13.14
CA LYS A 33 -0.28 22.36 -13.40
C LYS A 33 1.03 21.82 -14.00
N GLY A 34 1.30 20.52 -13.88
CA GLY A 34 2.61 19.96 -14.23
C GLY A 34 3.67 20.35 -13.20
N PHE A 35 4.85 19.70 -13.27
CA PHE A 35 5.89 19.84 -12.24
C PHE A 35 6.55 21.23 -12.23
N ASP A 36 6.56 21.91 -13.37
CA ASP A 36 7.23 23.20 -13.56
C ASP A 36 6.42 24.39 -13.03
N ASP A 37 5.08 24.28 -12.96
CA ASP A 37 4.17 25.31 -12.42
C ASP A 37 3.81 25.04 -10.94
N PHE A 38 4.63 24.28 -10.21
CA PHE A 38 4.47 24.07 -8.77
C PHE A 38 4.60 25.39 -8.03
N ASN A 39 3.48 25.89 -7.51
CA ASN A 39 3.45 27.15 -6.77
C ASN A 39 3.77 26.94 -5.29
N ASP A 40 4.14 28.03 -4.62
CA ASP A 40 4.41 28.06 -3.18
C ASP A 40 3.26 27.50 -2.34
N ALA A 41 2.01 27.63 -2.82
CA ALA A 41 0.86 27.10 -2.09
C ALA A 41 0.88 25.58 -1.98
N THR A 42 1.25 24.86 -3.03
CA THR A 42 1.37 23.39 -2.99
C THR A 42 2.59 22.97 -2.17
N PHE A 43 3.71 23.67 -2.27
CA PHE A 43 4.88 23.42 -1.41
C PHE A 43 4.57 23.65 0.08
N ASN A 44 3.86 24.73 0.41
CA ASN A 44 3.43 25.02 1.79
C ASN A 44 2.49 23.94 2.33
N LYS A 45 1.58 23.38 1.50
CA LYS A 45 0.76 22.22 1.88
C LYS A 45 1.61 20.99 2.19
N ILE A 46 2.60 20.68 1.34
CA ILE A 46 3.51 19.53 1.55
C ILE A 46 4.34 19.73 2.83
N HIS A 47 4.87 20.93 3.04
CA HIS A 47 5.64 21.25 4.25
C HIS A 47 4.79 21.11 5.52
N SER A 48 3.56 21.61 5.49
CA SER A 48 2.60 21.45 6.58
C SER A 48 2.31 19.97 6.84
N LEU A 49 2.05 19.17 5.80
CA LEU A 49 1.88 17.72 5.92
C LEU A 49 3.08 17.04 6.56
N LYS A 50 4.30 17.34 6.10
CA LYS A 50 5.53 16.77 6.65
C LYS A 50 5.66 17.06 8.15
N LYS A 51 5.35 18.30 8.57
CA LYS A 51 5.35 18.68 9.99
C LYS A 51 4.29 17.91 10.78
N GLU A 52 3.07 17.82 10.26
CA GLU A 52 1.98 17.07 10.93
C GLU A 52 2.31 15.57 11.06
N PHE A 53 2.97 14.97 10.07
CA PHE A 53 3.43 13.57 10.14
C PHE A 53 4.51 13.38 11.21
N ALA A 54 5.51 14.28 11.30
CA ALA A 54 6.56 14.20 12.32
C ALA A 54 6.00 14.34 13.75
N GLU A 55 5.03 15.23 13.95
CA GLU A 55 4.33 15.38 15.23
C GLU A 55 3.52 14.13 15.58
N GLN A 56 2.88 13.51 14.59
CA GLN A 56 2.12 12.28 14.75
C GLN A 56 3.02 11.09 15.12
N GLU A 57 4.17 10.95 14.46
CA GLU A 57 5.18 9.93 14.73
C GLU A 57 5.66 10.02 16.18
N ARG A 58 6.09 11.21 16.62
CA ARG A 58 6.48 11.44 18.01
C ARG A 58 5.36 11.09 19.00
N SER A 59 4.11 11.49 18.71
CA SER A 59 2.97 11.15 19.58
C SER A 59 2.75 9.64 19.67
N LYS A 60 2.99 8.88 18.61
CA LYS A 60 2.87 7.41 18.62
C LYS A 60 3.99 6.77 19.44
N GLU A 61 5.23 7.24 19.31
CA GLU A 61 6.36 6.80 20.13
C GLU A 61 6.09 7.01 21.63
N GLU A 62 5.58 8.20 22.00
CA GLU A 62 5.20 8.51 23.38
C GLU A 62 4.07 7.60 23.89
N ASN A 63 3.05 7.35 23.06
CA ASN A 63 1.95 6.45 23.42
C ASN A 63 2.42 5.00 23.59
N LEU A 64 3.37 4.56 22.75
CA LEU A 64 3.98 3.23 22.84
C LEU A 64 4.80 3.09 24.14
N ALA A 65 5.58 4.11 24.51
CA ALA A 65 6.32 4.13 25.76
C ALA A 65 5.38 4.02 26.98
N ARG A 66 4.27 4.78 26.98
CA ARG A 66 3.23 4.68 28.01
C ARG A 66 2.57 3.31 28.07
N LEU A 67 2.31 2.69 26.92
CA LEU A 67 1.76 1.33 26.87
C LEU A 67 2.72 0.32 27.50
N ASN A 68 4.02 0.40 27.21
CA ASN A 68 5.04 -0.46 27.82
C ASN A 68 5.08 -0.30 29.36
N GLU A 69 4.96 0.94 29.85
CA GLU A 69 4.87 1.21 31.31
C GLU A 69 3.63 0.54 31.93
N VAL A 70 2.47 0.64 31.28
CA VAL A 70 1.22 0.03 31.77
C VAL A 70 1.30 -1.50 31.77
N ILE A 71 1.93 -2.10 30.76
CA ILE A 71 2.17 -3.54 30.68
C ILE A 71 3.07 -3.98 31.84
N SER A 72 4.13 -3.21 32.14
CA SER A 72 5.00 -3.45 33.30
C SER A 72 4.21 -3.44 34.61
N LEU A 73 3.42 -2.39 34.87
CA LEU A 73 2.60 -2.27 36.08
C LEU A 73 1.55 -3.39 36.19
N PHE A 74 0.97 -3.79 35.07
CA PHE A 74 0.04 -4.91 35.01
C PHE A 74 0.72 -6.23 35.38
N LYS A 75 1.91 -6.50 34.82
CA LYS A 75 2.72 -7.68 35.18
C LYS A 75 3.01 -7.71 36.67
N GLU A 76 3.49 -6.60 37.25
CA GLU A 76 3.75 -6.52 38.70
C GLU A 76 2.50 -6.81 39.53
N SER A 77 1.34 -6.33 39.08
CA SER A 77 0.07 -6.55 39.78
C SER A 77 -0.35 -8.02 39.73
N VAL A 78 -0.18 -8.69 38.59
CA VAL A 78 -0.43 -10.13 38.44
C VAL A 78 0.53 -10.94 39.31
N ASP A 79 1.82 -10.62 39.28
CA ASP A 79 2.84 -11.32 40.07
C ASP A 79 2.52 -11.25 41.57
N LYS A 80 2.04 -10.10 42.06
CA LYS A 80 1.58 -9.91 43.45
C LYS A 80 0.35 -10.75 43.79
N VAL A 81 -0.63 -10.83 42.90
CA VAL A 81 -1.87 -11.61 43.15
C VAL A 81 -1.61 -13.10 43.27
N PHE A 82 -0.66 -13.62 42.48
CA PHE A 82 -0.34 -15.05 42.45
C PHE A 82 0.88 -15.43 43.30
N ASP A 83 1.46 -14.46 44.03
CA ASP A 83 2.66 -14.61 44.86
C ASP A 83 3.80 -15.36 44.15
N ARG A 84 3.98 -15.07 42.85
CA ARG A 84 5.00 -15.69 42.00
C ARG A 84 5.42 -14.75 40.90
N VAL A 85 6.70 -14.78 40.55
CA VAL A 85 7.22 -14.04 39.39
C VAL A 85 6.74 -14.75 38.13
N SER A 86 5.94 -14.07 37.30
CA SER A 86 5.54 -14.62 36.00
C SER A 86 6.76 -14.79 35.09
N ALA A 87 6.78 -15.90 34.36
CA ALA A 87 7.78 -16.18 33.32
C ALA A 87 7.60 -15.32 32.06
N PHE A 88 6.54 -14.50 32.02
CA PHE A 88 6.25 -13.60 30.92
C PHE A 88 7.23 -12.42 30.92
N THR A 89 7.91 -12.20 29.80
CA THR A 89 8.66 -10.98 29.53
C THR A 89 8.14 -10.35 28.24
N TRP A 90 8.05 -9.02 28.24
CA TRP A 90 7.58 -8.27 27.08
C TRP A 90 8.50 -8.46 25.86
N GLU A 91 9.80 -8.59 26.10
CA GLU A 91 10.81 -8.86 25.07
C GLU A 91 10.59 -10.22 24.40
N LYS A 92 10.29 -11.26 25.18
CA LYS A 92 10.02 -12.59 24.64
C LYS A 92 8.72 -12.61 23.84
N TYR A 93 7.68 -11.94 24.34
CA TYR A 93 6.42 -11.80 23.61
C TYR A 93 6.63 -11.07 22.28
N LYS A 94 7.40 -9.97 22.27
CA LYS A 94 7.75 -9.29 21.02
C LYS A 94 8.52 -10.20 20.07
N ALA A 95 9.60 -10.84 20.50
CA ALA A 95 10.37 -11.72 19.62
C ALA A 95 9.54 -12.89 19.03
N GLU A 96 8.54 -13.39 19.75
CA GLU A 96 7.64 -14.44 19.27
C GLU A 96 6.52 -13.91 18.34
N ASN A 97 6.29 -12.60 18.29
CA ASN A 97 5.18 -11.96 17.56
C ASN A 97 5.63 -10.79 16.65
N GLU A 98 6.92 -10.48 16.59
CA GLU A 98 7.51 -9.51 15.68
C GLU A 98 7.64 -10.20 14.32
N ASP A 99 6.72 -9.87 13.42
CA ASP A 99 6.94 -10.09 12.00
C ASP A 99 8.04 -9.11 11.56
N GLU A 100 9.31 -9.55 11.60
CA GLU A 100 10.50 -8.79 11.14
C GLU A 100 10.48 -8.47 9.63
N GLU A 101 9.38 -8.73 8.92
CA GLU A 101 9.29 -8.43 7.49
C GLU A 101 9.05 -6.92 7.33
N ASP A 102 10.03 -6.22 6.74
CA ASP A 102 10.00 -4.77 6.49
C ASP A 102 8.73 -4.37 5.73
N ASP A 103 7.72 -3.92 6.50
CA ASP A 103 6.40 -3.53 5.99
C ASP A 103 6.50 -2.55 4.82
N GLU A 104 7.53 -1.70 4.79
CA GLU A 104 7.75 -0.74 3.71
C GLU A 104 8.35 -1.40 2.46
N ALA A 105 9.28 -2.36 2.60
CA ALA A 105 9.78 -3.14 1.47
C ALA A 105 8.66 -4.03 0.87
N ASN A 106 7.90 -4.71 1.73
CA ASN A 106 6.78 -5.54 1.34
C ASN A 106 5.67 -4.74 0.65
N TYR A 107 5.34 -3.56 1.19
CA TYR A 107 4.35 -2.67 0.58
C TYR A 107 4.83 -2.13 -0.78
N ARG A 108 6.11 -1.77 -0.90
CA ARG A 108 6.69 -1.36 -2.19
C ARG A 108 6.63 -2.49 -3.22
N GLU A 109 7.00 -3.71 -2.84
CA GLU A 109 6.90 -4.87 -3.71
C GLU A 109 5.45 -5.16 -4.13
N PHE A 110 4.50 -5.08 -3.18
CA PHE A 110 3.07 -5.23 -3.46
C PHE A 110 2.59 -4.24 -4.54
N GLU A 111 2.97 -2.97 -4.43
CA GLU A 111 2.61 -1.94 -5.42
C GLU A 111 3.31 -2.15 -6.78
N GLU A 112 4.53 -2.68 -6.81
CA GLU A 112 5.21 -3.06 -8.06
C GLU A 112 4.47 -4.19 -8.79
N ILE A 113 4.06 -5.22 -8.06
CA ILE A 113 3.31 -6.35 -8.64
C ILE A 113 1.95 -5.86 -9.15
N LYS A 114 1.30 -4.93 -8.46
CA LYS A 114 0.08 -4.30 -8.97
C LYS A 114 0.29 -3.52 -10.26
N LYS A 115 1.39 -2.79 -10.42
CA LYS A 115 1.72 -2.12 -11.70
C LYS A 115 1.89 -3.13 -12.83
N MET A 116 2.51 -4.27 -12.55
CA MET A 116 2.67 -5.35 -13.50
C MET A 116 1.33 -5.99 -13.90
N ALA A 117 0.45 -6.27 -12.94
CA ALA A 117 -0.91 -6.76 -13.23
C ALA A 117 -1.74 -5.75 -14.04
N LEU A 118 -1.61 -4.46 -13.73
CA LEU A 118 -2.23 -3.37 -14.49
C LEU A 118 -1.75 -3.36 -15.95
N TYR A 119 -0.45 -3.53 -16.16
CA TYR A 119 0.15 -3.63 -17.48
C TYR A 119 -0.45 -4.78 -18.30
N PHE A 120 -0.50 -5.99 -17.74
CA PHE A 120 -1.05 -7.15 -18.45
C PHE A 120 -2.54 -7.04 -18.74
N ARG A 121 -3.31 -6.45 -17.82
CA ARG A 121 -4.72 -6.14 -18.06
C ARG A 121 -4.89 -5.22 -19.25
N ASP A 122 -4.17 -4.10 -19.28
CA ASP A 122 -4.23 -3.13 -20.37
C ASP A 122 -3.78 -3.76 -21.70
N TRP A 123 -2.76 -4.61 -21.67
CA TRP A 123 -2.30 -5.34 -22.85
C TRP A 123 -3.35 -6.33 -23.38
N CYS A 124 -4.05 -7.05 -22.50
CA CYS A 124 -5.16 -7.92 -22.90
C CYS A 124 -6.31 -7.11 -23.53
N MET A 125 -6.64 -5.94 -22.99
CA MET A 125 -7.65 -5.04 -23.56
C MET A 125 -7.20 -4.46 -24.90
N PHE A 126 -5.96 -4.00 -25.01
CA PHE A 126 -5.37 -3.54 -26.27
C PHE A 126 -5.48 -4.62 -27.36
N ARG A 127 -5.16 -5.87 -27.03
CA ARG A 127 -5.30 -6.98 -27.98
C ARG A 127 -6.72 -7.24 -28.42
N LEU A 128 -7.69 -7.12 -27.50
CA LEU A 128 -9.11 -7.28 -27.80
C LEU A 128 -9.63 -6.23 -28.79
N ASP A 129 -9.09 -5.00 -28.72
CA ASP A 129 -9.51 -3.90 -29.58
C ASP A 129 -8.80 -3.90 -30.95
N TRP A 130 -7.52 -4.28 -30.99
CA TRP A 130 -6.68 -4.11 -32.17
C TRP A 130 -6.71 -5.30 -33.13
N TYR A 131 -6.80 -6.52 -32.61
CA TYR A 131 -6.69 -7.74 -33.41
C TYR A 131 -8.06 -8.34 -33.72
N LYS A 132 -8.20 -8.89 -34.92
CA LYS A 132 -9.37 -9.69 -35.30
C LYS A 132 -9.25 -11.10 -34.72
N LEU A 133 -9.63 -11.22 -33.45
CA LEU A 133 -9.53 -12.46 -32.67
C LEU A 133 -10.69 -13.42 -32.96
N SER A 134 -10.42 -14.73 -32.80
CA SER A 134 -11.48 -15.74 -32.78
C SER A 134 -12.31 -15.65 -31.49
N LYS A 135 -13.54 -16.20 -31.51
CA LYS A 135 -14.39 -16.29 -30.30
C LYS A 135 -13.69 -16.92 -29.11
N LYS A 136 -12.83 -17.94 -29.34
CA LYS A 136 -12.06 -18.63 -28.30
C LYS A 136 -11.01 -17.70 -27.68
N GLU A 137 -10.27 -16.97 -28.51
CA GLU A 137 -9.26 -16.02 -28.06
C GLU A 137 -9.89 -14.83 -27.33
N THR A 138 -10.96 -14.24 -27.88
CA THR A 138 -11.71 -13.16 -27.22
C THR A 138 -12.15 -13.58 -25.81
N LYS A 139 -12.65 -14.81 -25.65
CA LYS A 139 -13.05 -15.35 -24.35
C LYS A 139 -11.85 -15.50 -23.40
N ARG A 140 -10.69 -15.95 -23.90
CA ARG A 140 -9.46 -16.09 -23.10
C ARG A 140 -8.99 -14.72 -22.58
N TYR A 141 -8.87 -13.73 -23.46
CA TYR A 141 -8.39 -12.40 -23.04
C TYR A 141 -9.36 -11.71 -22.08
N ARG A 142 -10.67 -11.87 -22.25
CA ARG A 142 -11.66 -11.36 -21.28
C ARG A 142 -11.44 -11.95 -19.89
N LYS A 143 -11.27 -13.28 -19.79
CA LYS A 143 -10.95 -13.94 -18.52
C LYS A 143 -9.65 -13.41 -17.89
N ASN A 144 -8.62 -13.14 -18.70
CA ASN A 144 -7.39 -12.55 -18.19
C ASN A 144 -7.62 -11.12 -17.66
N VAL A 145 -8.42 -10.31 -18.37
CA VAL A 145 -8.80 -8.97 -17.90
C VAL A 145 -9.55 -9.05 -16.56
N ASP A 146 -10.50 -9.97 -16.44
CA ASP A 146 -11.25 -10.19 -15.20
C ASP A 146 -10.34 -10.64 -14.05
N TYR A 147 -9.45 -11.61 -14.30
CA TYR A 147 -8.46 -12.07 -13.33
C TYR A 147 -7.57 -10.92 -12.83
N HIS A 148 -7.02 -10.10 -13.73
CA HIS A 148 -6.20 -8.96 -13.31
C HIS A 148 -7.03 -7.87 -12.60
N ASN A 149 -8.32 -7.72 -12.91
CA ASN A 149 -9.19 -6.79 -12.19
C ASN A 149 -9.44 -7.24 -10.75
N GLU A 150 -9.71 -8.52 -10.52
CA GLU A 150 -9.83 -9.11 -9.18
C GLU A 150 -8.52 -8.93 -8.40
N PHE A 151 -7.40 -9.23 -9.04
CA PHE A 151 -6.06 -9.07 -8.50
C PHE A 151 -5.75 -7.62 -8.08
N LEU A 152 -6.14 -6.64 -8.89
CA LEU A 152 -5.95 -5.22 -8.59
C LEU A 152 -6.83 -4.71 -7.42
N GLN A 153 -7.92 -5.41 -7.09
CA GLN A 153 -8.79 -5.06 -5.97
C GLN A 153 -8.25 -5.53 -4.62
N LEU A 154 -7.29 -6.47 -4.59
CA LEU A 154 -6.70 -6.97 -3.35
C LEU A 154 -6.11 -5.84 -2.50
N HIS A 155 -6.34 -5.87 -1.20
CA HIS A 155 -5.71 -4.95 -0.26
C HIS A 155 -4.34 -5.51 0.17
N TYR A 156 -3.46 -4.63 0.65
CA TYR A 156 -2.19 -5.08 1.20
C TYR A 156 -2.44 -5.98 2.42
N SER A 157 -1.92 -7.19 2.35
CA SER A 157 -1.74 -8.15 3.44
C SER A 157 -0.59 -9.07 3.05
N LEU A 158 0.09 -9.66 4.03
CA LEU A 158 1.20 -10.57 3.75
C LEU A 158 0.76 -11.80 2.94
N GLU A 159 -0.40 -12.37 3.27
CA GLU A 159 -1.01 -13.48 2.53
C GLU A 159 -1.26 -13.13 1.06
N ASN A 160 -1.80 -11.93 0.80
CA ASN A 160 -1.98 -11.46 -0.57
C ASN A 160 -0.61 -11.28 -1.23
N LEU A 161 0.35 -10.61 -0.58
CA LEU A 161 1.69 -10.40 -1.13
C LEU A 161 2.39 -11.72 -1.52
N GLN A 162 2.29 -12.76 -0.70
CA GLN A 162 2.84 -14.07 -1.02
C GLN A 162 2.23 -14.65 -2.31
N THR A 163 0.90 -14.60 -2.44
CA THR A 163 0.21 -15.00 -3.68
C THR A 163 0.65 -14.16 -4.88
N LEU A 164 0.88 -12.86 -4.66
CA LEU A 164 1.34 -11.93 -5.69
C LEU A 164 2.79 -12.22 -6.14
N ARG A 165 3.67 -12.67 -5.24
CA ARG A 165 5.06 -13.04 -5.55
C ARG A 165 5.11 -14.20 -6.53
N GLU A 166 4.27 -15.24 -6.35
CA GLU A 166 4.16 -16.35 -7.29
C GLU A 166 3.76 -15.88 -8.69
N PHE A 167 2.80 -14.95 -8.78
CA PHE A 167 2.43 -14.34 -10.06
C PHE A 167 3.58 -13.56 -10.69
N LYS A 168 4.30 -12.76 -9.89
CA LYS A 168 5.46 -11.98 -10.34
C LYS A 168 6.51 -12.89 -10.94
N GLU A 169 6.90 -13.97 -10.26
CA GLU A 169 7.93 -14.90 -10.72
C GLU A 169 7.59 -15.51 -12.10
N GLU A 170 6.36 -15.97 -12.30
CA GLU A 170 5.92 -16.57 -13.57
C GLU A 170 5.89 -15.55 -14.71
N ALA A 171 5.41 -14.33 -14.42
CA ALA A 171 5.17 -13.33 -15.46
C ALA A 171 6.33 -12.36 -15.68
N ASP A 172 7.36 -12.33 -14.82
CA ASP A 172 8.44 -11.32 -14.85
C ASP A 172 9.21 -11.38 -16.17
N SER A 173 9.58 -12.58 -16.63
CA SER A 173 10.29 -12.75 -17.90
C SER A 173 9.54 -12.11 -19.09
N HIS A 174 8.24 -12.39 -19.21
CA HIS A 174 7.37 -11.81 -20.24
C HIS A 174 7.13 -10.31 -20.04
N TYR A 175 7.08 -9.86 -18.80
CA TYR A 175 6.92 -8.45 -18.47
C TYR A 175 8.15 -7.64 -18.90
N GLN A 176 9.35 -8.08 -18.53
CA GLN A 176 10.61 -7.43 -18.92
C GLN A 176 10.79 -7.42 -20.45
N GLU A 177 10.53 -8.55 -21.12
CA GLU A 177 10.59 -8.62 -22.59
C GLU A 177 9.65 -7.60 -23.24
N SER A 178 8.43 -7.49 -22.71
CA SER A 178 7.44 -6.57 -23.25
C SER A 178 7.79 -5.10 -22.98
N LEU A 179 8.35 -4.78 -21.81
CA LEU A 179 8.81 -3.43 -21.48
C LEU A 179 9.95 -2.97 -22.37
N ASN A 180 10.85 -3.88 -22.76
CA ASN A 180 11.96 -3.60 -23.66
C ASN A 180 11.55 -3.45 -25.14
N ASN A 181 10.28 -3.71 -25.48
CA ASN A 181 9.76 -3.53 -26.83
C ASN A 181 9.19 -2.11 -27.02
N GLU A 182 10.03 -1.18 -27.48
CA GLU A 182 9.69 0.23 -27.66
C GLU A 182 8.45 0.44 -28.54
N LYS A 183 8.34 -0.30 -29.65
CA LYS A 183 7.18 -0.20 -30.55
C LYS A 183 5.89 -0.58 -29.84
N LEU A 184 5.88 -1.70 -29.14
CA LEU A 184 4.72 -2.15 -28.36
C LEU A 184 4.36 -1.15 -27.26
N GLN A 185 5.35 -0.57 -26.57
CA GLN A 185 5.10 0.43 -25.53
C GLN A 185 4.49 1.71 -26.10
N ASN A 186 4.94 2.15 -27.27
CA ASN A 186 4.37 3.32 -27.95
C ASN A 186 2.91 3.05 -28.37
N ASP A 187 2.63 1.91 -28.99
CA ASP A 187 1.27 1.52 -29.39
C ASP A 187 0.32 1.46 -28.19
N LEU A 188 0.76 0.84 -27.07
CA LEU A 188 0.00 0.79 -25.81
C LEU A 188 -0.24 2.18 -25.22
N ARG A 189 0.76 3.07 -25.29
CA ARG A 189 0.65 4.45 -24.79
C ARG A 189 -0.39 5.25 -25.59
N GLU A 190 -0.38 5.15 -26.92
CA GLU A 190 -1.38 5.77 -27.77
C GLU A 190 -2.78 5.22 -27.52
N TRP A 191 -2.89 3.89 -27.40
CA TRP A 191 -4.16 3.25 -27.07
C TRP A 191 -4.72 3.75 -25.73
N ARG A 192 -3.90 3.80 -24.66
CA ARG A 192 -4.33 4.35 -23.36
C ARG A 192 -4.85 5.78 -23.47
N ARG A 193 -4.18 6.63 -24.26
CA ARG A 193 -4.64 8.02 -24.50
C ARG A 193 -5.99 8.07 -25.22
N SER A 194 -6.24 7.14 -26.15
CA SER A 194 -7.53 7.08 -26.86
C SER A 194 -8.69 6.66 -25.96
N LYS A 195 -8.43 5.95 -24.86
CA LYS A 195 -9.44 5.53 -23.87
C LYS A 195 -9.74 6.55 -22.78
N GLN A 196 -8.98 7.65 -22.72
CA GLN A 196 -9.15 8.73 -21.74
C GLN A 196 -9.92 9.94 -22.29
N ARG A 197 -10.43 9.86 -23.53
CA ARG A 197 -11.31 10.86 -24.16
C ARG A 197 -12.77 10.49 -23.95
#